data_AF-A0A1A7YGQ6-F1
#
_entry.id   AF-A0A1A7YGQ6-F1
#
_cell.length_a   1.000
_cell.length_b   1.000
_cell.length_c   1.000
_cell.angle_alpha   90.00
_cell.angle_beta   90.00
_cell.angle_gamma   90.00
#
_symmetry.space_group_name_H-M   'P 1'
#
loop_
_entity.id
_entity.type
_entity.pdbx_description
1 polymer ?
#
loop_
_entity_poly.entity_id
_entity_poly.type
_entity_poly.pdbx_seq_one_letter_code
_entity_poly.pdbx_strand_id
1 'polypeptide(L)'
;MTTPESEPLAELFKKTISHDWEQVFMEGKTKFRLPKECITGHVEGQTLKMLIHMSQARKVLEIGMFTGYGALSMAEGLPEDGCLVACELEP
;
A
#
# COMPACT_ATOMS: atom_id res chain seq x y z
N MET A 1 -17.98 -5.74 -11.54
CA MET A 1 -17.50 -4.72 -10.57
C MET A 1 -16.79 -5.45 -9.46
N THR A 2 -15.64 -4.93 -9.00
CA THR A 2 -14.92 -5.47 -7.84
C THR A 2 -15.58 -4.98 -6.53
N THR A 3 -15.30 -5.66 -5.42
CA THR A 3 -15.72 -5.24 -4.08
C THR A 3 -15.19 -3.83 -3.77
N PRO A 4 -15.99 -2.96 -3.12
CA PRO A 4 -15.51 -1.64 -2.70
C PRO A 4 -14.29 -1.74 -1.78
N GLU A 5 -13.40 -0.76 -1.85
CA GLU A 5 -12.32 -0.59 -0.88
C GLU A 5 -12.82 0.00 0.42
N SER A 6 -12.01 -0.15 1.48
CA SER A 6 -12.26 0.51 2.75
C SER A 6 -12.00 2.01 2.64
N GLU A 7 -12.59 2.79 3.55
CA GLU A 7 -12.37 4.23 3.63
C GLU A 7 -10.87 4.59 3.83
N PRO A 8 -10.09 3.91 4.70
CA PRO A 8 -8.65 4.14 4.79
C PRO A 8 -7.87 3.94 3.48
N LEU A 9 -8.22 2.92 2.69
CA LEU A 9 -7.58 2.68 1.38
C LEU A 9 -7.90 3.81 0.40
N ALA A 10 -9.18 4.21 0.30
CA ALA A 10 -9.59 5.33 -0.54
C ALA A 10 -8.90 6.64 -0.14
N GLU A 11 -8.72 6.88 1.17
CA GLU A 11 -7.98 8.03 1.66
C GLU A 11 -6.50 8.00 1.29
N LEU A 12 -5.82 6.87 1.48
CA LEU A 12 -4.41 6.71 1.12
C LEU A 12 -4.20 6.94 -0.38
N PHE A 13 -5.08 6.37 -1.20
CA PHE A 13 -5.05 6.57 -2.65
C PHE A 13 -5.21 8.05 -2.99
N LYS A 14 -6.25 8.70 -2.48
CA LYS A 14 -6.50 10.12 -2.72
C LYS A 14 -5.31 10.98 -2.30
N LYS A 15 -4.80 10.79 -1.08
CA LYS A 15 -3.66 11.54 -0.55
C LYS A 15 -2.43 11.36 -1.45
N THR A 16 -2.10 10.12 -1.82
CA THR A 16 -0.92 9.80 -2.65
C THR A 16 -1.01 10.41 -4.05
N ILE A 17 -2.16 10.31 -4.71
CA ILE A 17 -2.34 10.81 -6.07
C ILE A 17 -2.35 12.35 -6.12
N SER A 18 -2.83 13.00 -5.06
CA SER A 18 -2.86 14.47 -4.94
C SER A 18 -1.56 15.09 -4.42
N HIS A 19 -0.64 14.29 -3.90
CA HIS A 19 0.58 14.77 -3.28
C HIS A 19 1.63 15.16 -4.34
N ASP A 20 2.31 16.29 -4.14
CA ASP A 20 3.37 16.74 -5.04
C ASP A 20 4.71 16.06 -4.70
N TRP A 21 4.88 14.85 -5.21
CA TRP A 21 6.09 14.06 -4.99
C TRP A 21 7.35 14.66 -5.62
N GLU A 22 7.21 15.47 -6.68
CA GLU A 22 8.35 16.12 -7.30
C GLU A 22 8.88 17.23 -6.38
N GLN A 23 7.99 18.02 -5.78
CA GLN A 23 8.38 19.00 -4.78
C GLN A 23 9.07 18.35 -3.57
N VAL A 24 8.53 17.25 -3.05
CA VAL A 24 9.14 16.51 -1.93
C VAL A 24 10.58 16.06 -2.25
N PHE A 25 10.78 15.55 -3.46
CA PHE A 25 12.11 15.17 -3.94
C PHE A 25 13.05 16.38 -4.09
N MET A 26 12.56 17.48 -4.68
CA MET A 26 13.34 18.72 -4.83
C MET A 26 13.74 19.34 -3.47
N GLU A 27 12.89 19.18 -2.46
CA GLU A 27 13.18 19.59 -1.07
C GLU A 27 14.14 18.63 -0.33
N GLY A 28 14.53 17.52 -0.96
CA GLY A 28 15.45 16.53 -0.38
C GLY A 28 14.84 15.69 0.74
N LYS A 29 13.51 15.63 0.83
CA LYS A 29 12.79 14.86 1.86
C LYS A 29 12.76 13.36 1.54
N THR A 30 12.86 13.01 0.27
CA THR A 30 13.04 11.62 -0.19
C THR A 30 14.40 11.48 -0.86
N LYS A 31 15.01 10.30 -0.75
CA LYS A 31 16.28 9.95 -1.40
C LYS A 31 16.09 9.70 -2.90
N PHE A 32 14.93 9.20 -3.29
CA PHE A 32 14.55 8.89 -4.65
C PHE A 32 13.39 9.78 -5.11
N ARG A 33 13.29 9.96 -6.43
CA ARG A 33 12.07 10.48 -7.04
C ARG A 33 11.03 9.37 -7.01
N LEU A 34 9.89 9.63 -6.37
CA LEU A 34 8.80 8.66 -6.21
C LEU A 34 7.60 9.07 -7.07
N PRO A 35 7.44 8.56 -8.30
CA PRO A 35 6.23 8.79 -9.07
C PRO A 35 5.00 8.30 -8.30
N LYS A 36 3.88 9.02 -8.40
CA LYS A 36 2.62 8.62 -7.75
C LYS A 36 2.12 7.25 -8.24
N GLU A 37 2.51 6.84 -9.45
CA GLU A 37 2.23 5.55 -10.06
C GLU A 37 2.89 4.37 -9.33
N CYS A 38 3.80 4.61 -8.38
CA CYS A 38 4.33 3.58 -7.50
C CYS A 38 3.29 3.02 -6.52
N ILE A 39 2.13 3.67 -6.35
CA ILE A 39 1.05 3.17 -5.50
C ILE A 39 0.29 2.01 -6.16
N THR A 40 -0.04 1.01 -5.35
CA THR A 40 -1.03 -0.02 -5.69
C THR A 40 -2.42 0.61 -5.90
N GLY A 41 -3.10 0.25 -6.99
CA GLY A 41 -4.47 0.69 -7.25
C GLY A 41 -5.55 -0.21 -6.64
N HIS A 42 -6.81 0.23 -6.70
CA HIS A 42 -7.96 -0.50 -6.15
C HIS A 42 -8.04 -1.98 -6.56
N VAL A 43 -7.92 -2.26 -7.86
CA VAL A 43 -8.03 -3.63 -8.39
C VAL A 43 -6.87 -4.51 -7.92
N GLU A 44 -5.67 -3.95 -7.85
CA GLU A 44 -4.46 -4.64 -7.40
C GLU A 44 -4.54 -4.95 -5.90
N GLY A 45 -4.99 -4.00 -5.08
CA GLY A 45 -5.20 -4.19 -3.65
C GLY A 45 -6.22 -5.29 -3.34
N GLN A 46 -7.35 -5.32 -4.06
CA GLN A 46 -8.35 -6.39 -3.92
C GLN A 46 -7.79 -7.76 -4.35
N THR A 47 -6.95 -7.77 -5.39
CA THR A 47 -6.26 -9.00 -5.81
C THR A 47 -5.31 -9.50 -4.72
N LEU A 48 -4.50 -8.62 -4.12
CA LEU A 48 -3.61 -8.97 -3.01
C LEU A 48 -4.40 -9.51 -1.80
N LYS A 49 -5.48 -8.83 -1.40
CA LYS A 49 -6.37 -9.27 -0.32
C LYS A 49 -6.94 -10.66 -0.57
N MET A 50 -7.41 -10.92 -1.80
CA MET A 50 -7.88 -12.24 -2.22
C MET A 50 -6.77 -13.30 -2.10
N LEU A 51 -5.54 -12.99 -2.52
CA LEU A 51 -4.40 -13.91 -2.40
C LEU A 51 -4.05 -14.22 -0.94
N ILE A 52 -4.11 -13.23 -0.04
CA ILE A 52 -3.92 -13.46 1.40
C ILE A 52 -4.99 -14.42 1.92
N HIS A 53 -6.26 -14.19 1.62
CA HIS A 53 -7.35 -15.09 2.02
C HIS A 53 -7.18 -16.50 1.45
N MET A 54 -6.87 -16.64 0.16
CA MET A 54 -6.72 -17.96 -0.48
C MET A 54 -5.51 -18.74 0.04
N SER A 55 -4.41 -18.06 0.34
CA SER A 55 -3.18 -18.68 0.84
C SER A 55 -3.24 -19.01 2.33
N GLN A 56 -4.24 -18.51 3.06
CA GLN A 56 -4.33 -18.61 4.52
C GLN A 56 -3.06 -18.09 5.21
N ALA A 57 -2.45 -17.05 4.62
CA ALA A 57 -1.24 -16.45 5.15
C ALA A 57 -1.51 -15.85 6.54
N ARG A 58 -0.53 -16.01 7.45
CA ARG A 58 -0.54 -15.42 8.80
C ARG A 58 0.60 -14.43 9.01
N LYS A 59 1.63 -14.50 8.17
CA LYS A 59 2.81 -13.64 8.20
C LYS A 59 3.11 -13.19 6.78
N VAL A 60 3.16 -11.89 6.57
CA VAL A 60 3.44 -11.27 5.26
C VAL A 60 4.63 -10.33 5.43
N LEU A 61 5.57 -10.40 4.50
CA LEU A 61 6.67 -9.46 4.36
C LEU A 61 6.47 -8.69 3.05
N GLU A 62 6.33 -7.38 3.14
CA GLU A 62 6.31 -6.46 2.01
C GLU A 62 7.66 -5.74 1.92
N ILE A 63 8.24 -5.68 0.72
CA ILE A 63 9.47 -4.95 0.44
C ILE A 63 9.12 -3.82 -0.54
N GLY A 64 9.21 -2.58 -0.07
CA GLY A 64 8.70 -1.39 -0.75
C GLY A 64 7.25 -1.11 -0.36
N MET A 65 7.05 -0.27 0.66
CA MET A 65 5.72 0.08 1.17
C MET A 65 5.15 1.31 0.46
N PHE A 66 6.02 2.23 0.08
CA PHE A 66 5.67 3.57 -0.37
C PHE A 66 4.69 4.25 0.60
N THR A 67 3.43 4.48 0.19
CA THR A 67 2.40 5.08 1.06
C THR A 67 1.52 4.08 1.80
N GLY A 68 1.75 2.77 1.64
CA GLY A 68 1.11 1.73 2.44
C GLY A 68 -0.23 1.20 1.92
N TYR A 69 -0.66 1.56 0.71
CA TYR A 69 -1.91 1.03 0.15
C TYR A 69 -1.88 -0.51 -0.02
N GLY A 70 -0.79 -1.04 -0.59
CA GLY A 70 -0.58 -2.48 -0.77
C GLY A 70 -0.55 -3.22 0.57
N ALA A 71 0.29 -2.75 1.49
CA ALA A 71 0.37 -3.22 2.88
C ALA A 71 -1.00 -3.30 3.55
N LEU A 72 -1.78 -2.21 3.52
CA LEU A 72 -3.09 -2.17 4.16
C LEU A 72 -4.07 -3.14 3.49
N SER A 73 -4.07 -3.20 2.16
CA SER A 73 -4.92 -4.14 1.41
C SER A 73 -4.65 -5.59 1.79
N MET A 74 -3.37 -5.97 1.93
CA MET A 74 -2.97 -7.30 2.40
C MET A 74 -3.34 -7.52 3.86
N ALA A 75 -3.13 -6.52 4.72
CA ALA A 75 -3.45 -6.60 6.15
C ALA A 75 -4.94 -6.83 6.40
N GLU A 76 -5.82 -6.19 5.62
CA GLU A 76 -7.26 -6.45 5.69
C GLU A 76 -7.68 -7.87 5.30
N GLY A 77 -6.80 -8.62 4.61
CA GLY A 77 -7.02 -10.02 4.28
C GLY A 77 -6.55 -11.00 5.36
N LEU A 78 -5.75 -10.53 6.32
CA LEU A 78 -5.17 -11.38 7.36
C LEU A 78 -6.21 -11.73 8.45
N PRO A 79 -6.05 -12.86 9.15
CA PRO A 79 -6.77 -13.11 10.39
C PRO A 79 -6.36 -12.10 11.47
N GLU A 80 -7.17 -11.95 12.52
CA GLU A 80 -6.91 -11.00 13.62
C GLU A 80 -5.54 -11.20 14.30
N ASP A 81 -5.04 -12.44 14.32
CA ASP A 81 -3.73 -12.80 14.87
C ASP A 81 -2.61 -12.85 13.81
N GLY A 82 -2.88 -12.32 12.62
CA GLY A 82 -1.93 -12.18 11.53
C GLY A 82 -1.01 -10.97 11.72
N CYS A 83 0.12 -10.99 11.02
CA CYS A 83 1.09 -9.92 11.05
C CYS A 83 1.62 -9.62 9.64
N LEU A 84 1.65 -8.34 9.29
CA LEU A 84 2.33 -7.83 8.11
C LEU A 84 3.49 -6.94 8.55
N VAL A 85 4.67 -7.20 8.01
CA VAL A 85 5.84 -6.34 8.17
C VAL A 85 6.14 -5.73 6.81
N ALA A 86 6.15 -4.41 6.73
CA ALA A 86 6.54 -3.68 5.53
C ALA A 86 7.90 -3.02 5.75
N CYS A 87 8.79 -3.16 4.78
CA CYS A 87 10.09 -2.52 4.78
C CYS A 87 10.13 -1.42 3.73
N GLU A 88 10.39 -0.20 4.15
CA GLU A 88 10.57 0.97 3.28
C GLU A 88 11.93 1.61 3.56
N LEU A 89 12.56 2.11 2.49
CA LEU A 89 13.86 2.75 2.55
C LEU A 89 13.76 4.27 2.74
N GLU A 90 12.66 4.84 2.27
CA GLU A 90 12.31 6.24 2.48
C GLU A 90 11.81 6.47 3.92
N PRO A 91 12.21 7.59 4.55
CA PRO A 91 11.87 7.91 5.94
C PRO A 91 10.43 8.39 6.13
#